data_AF-A0A9R1UN33-F1
#
_entry.id   AF-A0A9R1UN33-F1
#
_cell.length_a   1.000
_cell.length_b   1.000
_cell.length_c   1.000
_cell.angle_alpha   90.00
_cell.angle_beta   90.00
_cell.angle_gamma   90.00
#
_symmetry.space_group_name_H-M   'P 1'
#
loop_
_entity.id
_entity.type
_entity.pdbx_description
1 polymer ?
#
loop_
_entity_poly.entity_id
_entity_poly.type
_entity_poly.pdbx_seq_one_letter_code
_entity_poly.pdbx_strand_id
1 'polypeptide(L)'
;MNNPIEWNVELQERIVEFRKQANAIAELIFMILKPSATSHSIWNNLETLFRDNKQARIIELDHDLHTLTLGDLSISDYCECMKVIFDLLTNIGSQVPEQTLVTYLINGLSPKFDNIATMLRHQDPLHSLLKCRSILSLEERTINRNLPTQPLYMDHASSPTVLHVGNHNQNTTSSSCGGRQPNQ
;
A
#
# COMPACT_ATOMS: atom_id res chain seq x y z
N MET A 1 -1.41 -24.25 -7.76
CA MET A 1 -1.33 -25.50 -6.97
C MET A 1 -0.15 -25.30 -6.01
N ASN A 2 -0.40 -24.76 -4.80
CA ASN A 2 0.68 -24.61 -3.81
C ASN A 2 1.13 -25.98 -3.33
N ASN A 3 2.44 -26.16 -3.22
CA ASN A 3 3.06 -27.45 -2.95
C ASN A 3 2.78 -27.89 -1.50
N PRO A 4 2.52 -29.18 -1.25
CA PRO A 4 2.31 -29.72 0.11
C PRO A 4 3.48 -29.47 1.09
N ILE A 5 4.68 -29.19 0.57
CA ILE A 5 5.91 -28.94 1.34
C ILE A 5 5.93 -27.52 1.93
N GLU A 6 5.37 -26.55 1.22
CA GLU A 6 5.32 -25.14 1.62
C GLU A 6 4.45 -24.96 2.87
N TRP A 7 3.29 -25.62 2.90
CA TRP A 7 2.41 -25.68 4.07
C TRP A 7 3.08 -26.31 5.29
N ASN A 8 4.01 -27.26 5.11
CA ASN A 8 4.71 -27.89 6.22
C ASN A 8 5.77 -26.94 6.80
N VAL A 9 6.50 -26.23 5.97
CA VAL A 9 7.51 -25.25 6.43
C VAL A 9 6.82 -24.09 7.16
N GLU A 10 5.74 -23.55 6.62
CA GLU A 10 5.00 -22.45 7.24
C GLU A 10 4.36 -22.89 8.58
N LEU A 11 3.80 -24.10 8.65
CA LEU A 11 3.26 -24.62 9.91
C LEU A 11 4.37 -24.91 10.94
N GLN A 12 5.53 -25.41 10.52
CA GLN A 12 6.67 -25.63 11.40
C GLN A 12 7.22 -24.31 11.95
N GLU A 13 7.33 -23.28 11.11
CA GLU A 13 7.75 -21.94 11.51
C GLU A 13 6.80 -21.36 12.56
N ARG A 14 5.48 -21.43 12.31
CA ARG A 14 4.47 -20.97 13.28
C ARG A 14 4.48 -21.74 14.60
N ILE A 15 4.78 -23.05 14.58
CA ILE A 15 4.91 -23.87 15.79
C ILE A 15 6.17 -23.48 16.59
N VAL A 16 7.29 -23.24 15.91
CA VAL A 16 8.53 -22.78 16.55
C VAL A 16 8.31 -21.41 17.17
N GLU A 17 7.62 -20.52 16.48
CA GLU A 17 7.30 -19.18 16.95
C GLU A 17 6.35 -19.19 18.15
N PHE A 18 5.31 -20.04 18.11
CA PHE A 18 4.42 -20.27 19.25
C PHE A 18 5.19 -20.82 20.47
N ARG A 19 6.12 -21.76 20.26
CA ARG A 19 6.95 -22.31 21.34
C ARG A 19 7.92 -21.29 21.91
N LYS A 20 8.47 -20.40 21.07
CA LYS A 20 9.31 -19.27 21.50
C LYS A 20 8.52 -18.29 22.37
N GLN A 21 7.30 -17.93 21.96
CA GLN A 21 6.41 -17.09 22.77
C GLN A 21 6.04 -17.75 24.09
N ALA A 22 5.65 -19.03 24.08
CA ALA A 22 5.28 -19.77 25.28
C ALA A 22 6.45 -19.87 26.29
N ASN A 23 7.67 -20.10 25.81
CA ASN A 23 8.85 -20.18 26.67
C ASN A 23 9.21 -18.81 27.27
N ALA A 24 9.09 -17.72 26.49
CA ALA A 24 9.28 -16.37 27.00
C ALA A 24 8.30 -16.05 28.15
N ILE A 25 7.03 -16.43 28.00
CA ILE A 25 6.03 -16.24 29.06
C ILE A 25 6.36 -17.09 30.30
N ALA A 26 6.82 -18.34 30.11
CA ALA A 26 7.21 -19.21 31.22
C ALA A 26 8.41 -18.66 32.01
N GLU A 27 9.45 -18.19 31.33
CA GLU A 27 10.62 -17.55 31.97
C GLU A 27 10.23 -16.31 32.78
N LEU A 28 9.32 -15.47 32.25
CA LEU A 28 8.80 -14.32 32.98
C LEU A 28 8.02 -14.72 34.23
N ILE A 29 7.22 -15.78 34.15
CA ILE A 29 6.48 -16.34 35.28
C ILE A 29 7.47 -16.84 36.36
N PHE A 30 8.51 -17.58 35.99
CA PHE A 30 9.54 -18.05 36.94
C PHE A 30 10.38 -16.93 37.54
N MET A 31 10.65 -15.86 36.79
CA MET A 31 11.35 -14.67 37.29
C MET A 31 10.53 -13.94 38.36
N ILE A 32 9.20 -13.90 38.20
CA ILE A 32 8.28 -13.20 39.11
C ILE A 32 7.90 -14.07 40.32
N LEU A 33 7.78 -15.39 40.14
CA LEU A 33 7.40 -16.36 41.20
C LEU A 33 8.61 -16.84 41.99
N LYS A 34 9.08 -16.03 42.94
CA LYS A 34 9.97 -16.51 44.00
C LYS A 34 9.19 -17.40 44.99
N PRO A 35 9.76 -18.51 45.49
CA PRO A 35 9.06 -19.53 46.28
C PRO A 35 8.55 -19.07 47.68
N SER A 36 8.67 -17.79 48.01
CA SER A 36 8.13 -17.17 49.24
C SER A 36 7.40 -15.83 48.98
N ALA A 37 7.07 -15.51 47.73
CA ALA A 37 6.45 -14.23 47.38
C ALA A 37 4.95 -14.21 47.70
N THR A 38 4.51 -13.20 48.44
CA THR A 38 3.09 -12.91 48.66
C THR A 38 2.43 -12.50 47.33
N SER A 39 1.14 -12.81 47.14
CA SER A 39 0.37 -12.41 45.94
C SER A 39 0.50 -10.92 45.60
N HIS A 40 0.62 -10.05 46.62
CA HIS A 40 0.86 -8.61 46.43
C HIS A 40 2.23 -8.30 45.81
N SER A 41 3.28 -9.02 46.21
CA SER A 41 4.63 -8.87 45.65
C SER A 41 4.69 -9.35 44.20
N ILE A 42 4.02 -10.47 43.91
CA ILE A 42 3.86 -11.00 42.54
C ILE A 42 3.15 -9.97 41.66
N TRP A 43 2.05 -9.39 42.15
CA TRP A 43 1.31 -8.35 41.42
C TRP A 43 2.15 -7.10 41.17
N ASN A 44 2.88 -6.60 42.16
CA ASN A 44 3.76 -5.43 41.98
C ASN A 44 4.89 -5.69 40.99
N ASN A 45 5.50 -6.89 41.02
CA ASN A 45 6.55 -7.25 40.07
C ASN A 45 5.99 -7.36 38.65
N LEU A 46 4.81 -7.94 38.49
CA LEU A 46 4.13 -8.01 37.19
C LEU A 46 3.76 -6.61 36.69
N GLU A 47 3.18 -5.77 37.54
CA GLU A 47 2.87 -4.38 37.21
C GLU A 47 4.13 -3.59 36.81
N THR A 48 5.23 -3.75 37.55
CA THR A 48 6.52 -3.12 37.24
C THR A 48 7.03 -3.61 35.88
N LEU A 49 6.97 -4.91 35.61
CA LEU A 49 7.41 -5.47 34.34
C LEU A 49 6.58 -4.97 33.15
N PHE A 50 5.25 -4.86 33.29
CA PHE A 50 4.39 -4.29 32.26
C PHE A 50 4.61 -2.76 32.11
N ARG A 51 4.88 -2.04 33.20
CA ARG A 51 5.22 -0.61 33.18
C ARG A 51 6.57 -0.34 32.53
N ASP A 52 7.59 -1.15 32.80
CA ASP A 52 8.92 -1.01 32.24
C ASP A 52 8.91 -1.36 30.73
N ASN A 53 8.12 -2.36 30.34
CA ASN A 53 7.90 -2.70 28.93
C ASN A 53 7.03 -1.70 28.17
N LYS A 54 6.33 -0.79 28.87
CA LYS A 54 5.49 0.23 28.23
C LYS A 54 6.30 1.09 27.26
N GLN A 55 7.48 1.55 27.69
CA GLN A 55 8.33 2.41 26.86
C GLN A 55 8.90 1.63 25.67
N ALA A 56 9.34 0.39 25.89
CA ALA A 56 9.79 -0.48 24.81
C ALA A 56 8.68 -0.70 23.76
N ARG A 57 7.44 -0.93 24.19
CA ARG A 57 6.29 -1.12 23.31
C ARG A 57 5.89 0.15 22.55
N ILE A 58 6.03 1.34 23.16
CA ILE A 58 5.84 2.60 22.44
C ILE A 58 6.89 2.73 21.34
N ILE A 59 8.16 2.46 21.65
CA ILE A 59 9.26 2.54 20.68
C ILE A 59 9.06 1.56 19.52
N GLU A 60 8.65 0.32 19.82
CA GLU A 60 8.35 -0.70 18.82
C GLU A 60 7.20 -0.28 17.91
N LEU A 61 6.07 0.14 18.46
CA LEU A 61 4.92 0.58 17.67
C LEU A 61 5.19 1.85 16.86
N ASP A 62 6.00 2.77 17.40
CA ASP A 62 6.43 3.97 16.67
C ASP A 62 7.33 3.58 15.50
N HIS A 63 8.26 2.63 15.70
CA HIS A 63 9.07 2.08 14.63
C HIS A 63 8.22 1.39 13.56
N ASP A 64 7.25 0.57 13.95
CA ASP A 64 6.31 -0.09 13.03
C ASP A 64 5.52 0.95 12.23
N LEU A 65 5.04 2.01 12.88
CA LEU A 65 4.34 3.11 12.22
C LEU A 65 5.23 3.82 11.19
N HIS A 66 6.51 4.03 11.52
CA HIS A 66 7.48 4.70 10.67
C HIS A 66 7.95 3.85 9.48
N THR A 67 8.02 2.54 9.66
CA THR A 67 8.47 1.59 8.62
C THR A 67 7.33 1.03 7.79
N LEU A 68 6.08 1.33 8.16
CA LEU A 68 4.89 0.91 7.43
C LEU A 68 4.88 1.51 6.03
N THR A 69 5.09 0.65 5.04
CA THR A 69 5.03 0.99 3.62
C THR A 69 3.86 0.30 2.94
N LEU A 70 3.33 0.92 1.88
CA LEU A 70 2.19 0.38 1.13
C LEU A 70 2.51 -0.97 0.50
N GLY A 71 3.72 -1.16 -0.05
CA GLY A 71 4.13 -2.42 -0.67
C GLY A 71 3.13 -2.91 -1.72
N ASP A 72 2.62 -4.12 -1.51
CA ASP A 72 1.60 -4.79 -2.32
C ASP A 72 0.18 -4.71 -1.71
N LEU A 73 0.00 -3.99 -0.60
CA LEU A 73 -1.29 -3.81 0.06
C LEU A 73 -2.18 -2.85 -0.73
N SER A 74 -3.50 -3.00 -0.57
CA SER A 74 -4.43 -1.98 -1.03
C SER A 74 -4.34 -0.73 -0.14
N ILE A 75 -4.77 0.43 -0.67
CA ILE A 75 -4.82 1.67 0.13
C ILE A 75 -5.72 1.50 1.37
N SER A 76 -6.78 0.70 1.27
CA SER A 76 -7.69 0.43 2.39
C SER A 76 -6.98 -0.34 3.50
N ASP A 77 -6.32 -1.46 3.15
CA ASP A 77 -5.63 -2.32 4.11
C ASP A 77 -4.47 -1.56 4.78
N TYR A 78 -3.72 -0.78 3.99
CA TYR A 78 -2.65 0.05 4.51
C TYR A 78 -3.14 1.08 5.55
N CYS A 79 -4.23 1.78 5.26
CA CYS A 79 -4.83 2.73 6.20
C CYS A 79 -5.39 2.04 7.45
N GLU A 80 -5.87 0.80 7.32
CA GLU A 80 -6.37 0.00 8.44
C GLU A 80 -5.23 -0.44 9.35
N CYS A 81 -4.14 -1.01 8.81
CA CYS A 81 -2.94 -1.35 9.56
C CYS A 81 -2.38 -0.13 10.32
N MET A 82 -2.28 1.00 9.63
CA MET A 82 -1.83 2.25 10.25
C MET A 82 -2.73 2.69 11.41
N LYS A 83 -4.05 2.56 11.25
CA LYS A 83 -5.01 2.90 12.29
C LYS A 83 -4.90 1.97 13.50
N VAL A 84 -4.71 0.67 13.28
CA VAL A 84 -4.52 -0.30 14.38
C VAL A 84 -3.31 0.09 15.22
N ILE A 85 -2.17 0.41 14.60
CA ILE A 85 -0.96 0.83 15.32
C ILE A 85 -1.21 2.15 16.09
N PHE A 86 -1.90 3.10 15.46
CA PHE A 86 -2.28 4.36 16.09
C PHE A 86 -3.19 4.18 17.31
N ASP A 87 -4.20 3.31 17.21
CA ASP A 87 -5.12 2.99 18.31
C ASP A 87 -4.37 2.29 19.46
N LEU A 88 -3.38 1.43 19.15
CA LEU A 88 -2.51 0.80 20.14
C LEU A 88 -1.63 1.82 20.87
N LEU A 89 -1.00 2.75 20.14
CA LEU A 89 -0.21 3.83 20.72
C LEU A 89 -1.07 4.72 21.64
N THR A 90 -2.27 5.06 21.20
CA THR A 90 -3.23 5.84 21.97
C THR A 90 -3.66 5.10 23.25
N ASN A 91 -3.95 3.81 23.17
CA ASN A 91 -4.30 2.98 24.34
C ASN A 91 -3.17 2.91 25.38
N ILE A 92 -1.93 2.94 24.93
CA ILE A 92 -0.75 2.96 25.81
C ILE A 92 -0.48 4.38 26.35
N GLY A 93 -1.16 5.40 25.84
CA GLY A 93 -1.06 6.80 26.28
C GLY A 93 0.00 7.62 25.53
N SER A 94 0.43 7.16 24.35
CA SER A 94 1.25 7.92 23.42
C SER A 94 0.39 8.38 22.25
N GLN A 95 -0.23 9.55 22.37
CA GLN A 95 -1.08 10.08 21.31
C GLN A 95 -0.22 10.72 20.22
N VAL A 96 -0.34 10.23 18.99
CA VAL A 96 0.29 10.84 17.82
C VAL A 96 -0.64 11.92 17.24
N PRO A 97 -0.16 13.10 16.85
CA PRO A 97 -1.02 14.10 16.22
C PRO A 97 -1.38 13.66 14.80
N GLU A 98 -2.62 13.98 14.37
CA GLU A 98 -3.14 13.55 13.06
C GLU A 98 -2.28 14.05 11.88
N GLN A 99 -1.67 15.23 12.00
CA GLN A 99 -0.77 15.79 10.97
C GLN A 99 0.48 14.93 10.76
N THR A 100 1.04 14.39 11.84
CA THR A 100 2.18 13.48 11.79
C THR A 100 1.77 12.14 11.18
N LEU A 101 0.57 11.65 11.52
CA LEU A 101 -0.01 10.46 10.92
C LEU A 101 -0.18 10.61 9.40
N VAL A 102 -0.71 11.74 8.94
CA VAL A 102 -0.85 12.03 7.49
C VAL A 102 0.51 12.13 6.81
N THR A 103 1.51 12.69 7.50
CA THR A 103 2.88 12.74 6.98
C THR A 103 3.46 11.33 6.78
N TYR A 104 3.29 10.45 7.75
CA TYR A 104 3.73 9.05 7.65
C TYR A 104 2.96 8.29 6.56
N LEU A 105 1.65 8.54 6.42
CA LEU A 105 0.84 7.99 5.35
C LEU A 105 1.44 8.35 3.99
N ILE A 106 1.75 9.64 3.76
CA ILE A 106 2.31 10.13 2.49
C ILE A 106 3.70 9.55 2.24
N ASN A 107 4.53 9.41 3.27
CA ASN A 107 5.90 8.91 3.16
C ASN A 107 5.96 7.40 2.89
N GLY A 108 4.98 6.63 3.36
CA GLY A 108 4.90 5.19 3.13
C GLY A 108 4.23 4.80 1.81
N LEU A 109 3.76 5.76 1.00
CA LEU A 109 3.18 5.47 -0.30
C LEU A 109 4.21 4.89 -1.28
N SER A 110 3.74 3.98 -2.13
CA SER A 110 4.54 3.48 -3.26
C SER A 110 4.78 4.59 -4.30
N PRO A 111 5.89 4.55 -5.07
CA PRO A 111 6.19 5.54 -6.12
C PRO A 111 5.08 5.71 -7.17
N LYS A 112 4.21 4.71 -7.31
CA LYS A 112 3.00 4.77 -8.17
C LYS A 112 2.08 5.94 -7.81
N PHE A 113 2.11 6.40 -6.56
CA PHE A 113 1.28 7.49 -6.05
C PHE A 113 2.05 8.81 -5.90
N ASP A 114 3.29 8.94 -6.40
CA ASP A 114 4.15 10.12 -6.21
C ASP A 114 3.48 11.45 -6.61
N ASN A 115 2.70 11.44 -7.69
CA ASN A 115 1.97 12.62 -8.15
C ASN A 115 0.97 13.12 -7.10
N ILE A 116 0.17 12.20 -6.55
CA ILE A 116 -0.80 12.52 -5.50
C ILE A 116 -0.09 12.81 -4.18
N ALA A 117 0.97 12.07 -3.84
CA ALA A 117 1.79 12.32 -2.65
C ALA A 117 2.34 13.76 -2.64
N THR A 118 2.84 14.23 -3.78
CA THR A 118 3.32 15.60 -3.96
C THR A 118 2.19 16.61 -3.80
N MET A 119 1.03 16.36 -4.40
CA MET A 119 -0.15 17.23 -4.25
C MET A 119 -0.60 17.33 -2.79
N LEU A 120 -0.65 16.20 -2.07
CA LEU A 120 -1.04 16.13 -0.66
C LEU A 120 -0.04 16.87 0.25
N ARG A 121 1.26 16.85 -0.08
CA ARG A 121 2.31 17.52 0.70
C ARG A 121 2.27 19.06 0.60
N HIS A 122 1.84 19.59 -0.55
CA HIS A 122 1.81 21.04 -0.80
C HIS A 122 0.46 21.70 -0.49
N GLN A 123 -0.51 20.95 0.05
CA GLN A 123 -1.80 21.48 0.50
C GLN A 123 -1.67 22.15 1.88
N ASP A 124 -2.13 23.40 1.98
CA ASP A 124 -2.22 24.15 3.24
C ASP A 124 -3.68 24.59 3.49
N PRO A 125 -4.32 24.15 4.59
CA PRO A 125 -3.81 23.28 5.66
C PRO A 125 -3.82 21.78 5.27
N LEU A 126 -2.95 20.99 5.93
CA LEU A 126 -2.88 19.54 5.74
C LEU A 126 -4.27 18.90 5.85
N HIS A 127 -4.58 18.01 4.90
CA HIS A 127 -5.83 17.28 4.89
C HIS A 127 -5.97 16.34 6.10
N SER A 128 -7.22 16.09 6.52
CA SER A 128 -7.50 15.03 7.48
C SER A 128 -7.16 13.66 6.91
N LEU A 129 -6.83 12.69 7.77
CA LEU A 129 -6.52 11.32 7.39
C LEU A 129 -7.62 10.71 6.52
N LEU A 130 -8.89 10.97 6.88
CA LEU A 130 -10.06 10.49 6.14
C LEU A 130 -10.11 11.04 4.71
N LYS A 131 -9.74 12.31 4.53
CA LYS A 131 -9.70 12.94 3.22
C LYS A 131 -8.54 12.41 2.37
N CYS A 132 -7.36 12.25 2.97
CA CYS A 132 -6.22 11.62 2.31
C CYS A 132 -6.56 10.20 1.82
N ARG A 133 -7.16 9.37 2.67
CA ARG A 133 -7.59 8.02 2.31
C ARG A 133 -8.58 8.02 1.13
N SER A 134 -9.53 8.95 1.12
CA SER A 134 -10.51 9.07 0.03
C SER A 134 -9.85 9.44 -1.30
N ILE A 135 -8.91 10.39 -1.29
CA ILE A 135 -8.15 10.81 -2.48
C ILE A 135 -7.28 9.65 -2.99
N LEU A 136 -6.55 8.98 -2.10
CA LEU A 136 -5.69 7.86 -2.45
C LEU A 136 -6.47 6.66 -3.00
N SER A 137 -7.64 6.35 -2.43
CA SER A 137 -8.51 5.28 -2.94
C SER A 137 -9.13 5.62 -4.31
N LEU A 138 -9.33 6.90 -4.62
CA LEU A 138 -9.71 7.32 -5.96
C LEU A 138 -8.57 7.12 -6.94
N GLU A 139 -7.35 7.51 -6.55
CA GLU A 139 -6.18 7.34 -7.40
C GLU A 139 -5.82 5.86 -7.64
N GLU A 140 -5.99 5.00 -6.64
CA GLU A 140 -5.79 3.56 -6.81
C GLU A 140 -6.68 3.00 -7.92
N ARG A 141 -7.93 3.48 -8.01
CA ARG A 141 -8.87 3.10 -9.08
C ARG A 141 -8.46 3.67 -10.45
N THR A 142 -7.92 4.88 -10.52
CA THR A 142 -7.45 5.47 -11.78
C THR A 142 -6.20 4.74 -12.28
N ILE A 143 -5.25 4.42 -11.40
CA ILE A 143 -4.05 3.64 -11.71
C ILE A 143 -4.44 2.23 -12.20
N ASN A 144 -5.35 1.54 -11.49
CA ASN A 144 -5.81 0.21 -11.89
C ASN A 144 -6.55 0.22 -13.23
N ARG A 145 -7.21 1.32 -13.60
CA ARG A 145 -7.84 1.49 -14.92
C ARG A 145 -6.83 1.77 -16.04
N ASN A 146 -5.71 2.40 -15.72
CA ASN A 146 -4.65 2.75 -16.67
C ASN A 146 -3.60 1.64 -16.85
N LEU A 147 -3.68 0.53 -16.11
CA LEU A 147 -2.86 -0.64 -16.40
C LEU A 147 -3.29 -1.20 -17.76
N PRO A 148 -2.40 -1.25 -18.78
CA PRO A 148 -2.78 -1.78 -20.07
C PRO A 148 -3.10 -3.26 -19.91
N THR A 149 -4.37 -3.62 -20.11
CA THR A 149 -4.72 -4.93 -20.63
C THR A 149 -3.79 -5.19 -21.80
N GLN A 150 -2.87 -6.14 -21.66
CA GLN A 150 -2.05 -6.62 -22.77
C GLN A 150 -3.00 -6.86 -23.95
N PRO A 151 -2.89 -6.14 -25.08
CA PRO A 151 -3.57 -6.59 -26.27
C PRO A 151 -2.94 -7.95 -26.59
N LEU A 152 -3.72 -9.02 -26.45
CA LEU A 152 -3.37 -10.29 -27.05
C LEU A 152 -3.23 -10.02 -28.55
N TYR A 153 -2.00 -9.81 -28.98
CA TYR A 153 -1.60 -9.82 -30.37
C TYR A 153 -1.77 -11.26 -30.85
N MET A 154 -2.98 -11.58 -31.29
CA MET A 154 -3.23 -12.75 -32.12
C MET A 154 -3.15 -12.31 -33.57
N ASP A 155 -1.99 -12.58 -34.17
CA ASP A 155 -1.84 -12.68 -35.61
C ASP A 155 -2.74 -13.79 -36.14
N HIS A 156 -3.90 -13.42 -36.67
CA HIS A 156 -4.58 -14.24 -37.66
C HIS A 156 -4.95 -13.37 -38.86
N ALA A 157 -4.11 -13.49 -39.88
CA ALA A 157 -4.40 -13.08 -41.23
C ALA A 157 -5.75 -13.63 -41.68
N SER A 158 -6.58 -12.77 -42.28
CA SER A 158 -7.46 -13.13 -43.39
C SER A 158 -7.99 -11.87 -44.06
N SER A 159 -7.50 -11.61 -45.26
CA SER A 159 -8.24 -10.87 -46.28
C SER A 159 -9.43 -11.74 -46.70
N PRO A 160 -10.62 -11.17 -46.95
CA PRO A 160 -11.11 -11.27 -48.32
C PRO A 160 -11.98 -10.10 -48.83
N THR A 161 -11.79 -9.83 -50.12
CA THR A 161 -12.83 -9.61 -51.15
C THR A 161 -13.59 -8.28 -51.19
N VAL A 162 -13.20 -7.49 -52.20
CA VAL A 162 -13.94 -6.42 -52.89
C VAL A 162 -15.22 -6.93 -53.56
N LEU A 163 -16.36 -6.24 -53.38
CA LEU A 163 -17.47 -5.92 -54.32
C LEU A 163 -18.36 -4.84 -53.59
N HIS A 164 -19.02 -3.82 -54.16
CA HIS A 164 -19.43 -3.45 -55.51
C HIS A 164 -19.89 -1.96 -55.57
N VAL A 165 -19.75 -1.37 -56.76
CA VAL A 165 -20.55 -0.29 -57.42
C VAL A 165 -20.61 1.11 -56.80
N GLY A 166 -19.82 2.02 -57.39
CA GLY A 166 -20.11 3.45 -57.46
C GLY A 166 -20.39 3.82 -58.91
N ASN A 167 -21.65 4.16 -59.23
CA ASN A 167 -22.07 4.74 -60.49
C ASN A 167 -22.40 6.22 -60.21
N HIS A 168 -21.74 7.19 -60.87
CA HIS A 168 -22.37 8.30 -61.60
C HIS A 168 -21.37 9.41 -62.02
N ASN A 169 -21.25 9.56 -63.34
CA ASN A 169 -21.06 10.77 -64.18
C ASN A 169 -19.83 11.70 -64.07
N GLN A 170 -18.90 11.46 -65.01
CA GLN A 170 -18.46 12.35 -66.11
C GLN A 170 -18.47 13.89 -65.92
N ASN A 171 -17.27 14.49 -65.95
CA ASN A 171 -16.80 15.42 -66.99
C ASN A 171 -15.30 15.73 -66.74
N THR A 172 -14.37 15.30 -67.61
CA THR A 172 -13.77 16.08 -68.73
C THR A 172 -13.37 17.52 -68.29
N THR A 173 -12.15 18.02 -68.41
CA THR A 173 -11.06 17.81 -69.38
C THR A 173 -9.71 18.26 -68.79
N SER A 174 -8.66 17.62 -69.29
CA SER A 174 -7.25 17.98 -69.22
C SER A 174 -6.93 19.34 -69.86
N SER A 175 -5.88 20.03 -69.40
CA SER A 175 -4.68 20.26 -70.23
C SER A 175 -3.57 21.02 -69.49
N SER A 176 -2.37 20.48 -69.71
CA SER A 176 -1.03 20.99 -69.40
C SER A 176 -0.67 22.23 -70.24
N CYS A 177 0.04 23.18 -69.64
CA CYS A 177 1.10 24.04 -70.23
C CYS A 177 1.52 25.05 -69.13
N GLY A 178 2.79 25.35 -68.81
CA GLY A 178 4.01 25.38 -69.59
C GLY A 178 4.44 26.84 -69.78
N GLY A 179 5.47 27.31 -69.05
CA GLY A 179 6.30 28.45 -69.49
C GLY A 179 6.40 29.70 -68.58
N ARG A 180 7.60 29.87 -67.99
CA ARG A 180 8.47 31.08 -67.86
C ARG A 180 7.85 32.51 -67.78
N GLN A 181 8.18 33.21 -66.68
CA GLN A 181 8.79 34.57 -66.46
C GLN A 181 8.65 35.70 -67.52
N PRO A 182 8.86 37.02 -67.22
CA PRO A 182 9.57 37.63 -66.06
C PRO A 182 8.99 38.95 -65.47
N ASN A 183 9.66 39.44 -64.42
CA ASN A 183 9.89 40.83 -63.96
C ASN A 183 8.72 41.83 -63.87
N GLN A 184 8.48 42.33 -62.65
CA GLN A 184 9.01 43.63 -62.18
C GLN A 184 9.14 43.60 -60.65
#